data_AF-A0A495JPL9-F1
#
_entry.id   AF-A0A495JPL9-F1
#
_cell.length_a   1.000
_cell.length_b   1.000
_cell.length_c   1.000
_cell.angle_alpha   90.00
_cell.angle_beta   90.00
_cell.angle_gamma   90.00
#
_symmetry.space_group_name_H-M   'P 1'
#
loop_
_entity.id
_entity.type
_entity.pdbx_description
1 polymer ?
#
loop_
_entity_poly.entity_id
_entity_poly.type
_entity_poly.pdbx_seq_one_letter_code
_entity_poly.pdbx_strand_id
1 'polypeptide(L)'
;MRGRLLLIGAGLLVLSGCGEPAATRSEPLPIPPVVKLPAAAAGGVCQVLDYSAIEKAVGTTFDVSAATSQGETSSCVLQAEQASLPDLALAMTPTSADASVFNDEAPDGGQSVKGLGKAAYRLIVAAGKDHGAGVEVCWLASDGQMISLRYTLPAGEGKPAAEAIAGKLVTLAKQIDAAER
;
A
#
# COMPACT_ATOMS: atom_id res chain seq x y z
N MET A 1 -23.56 75.39 7.81
CA MET A 1 -24.81 75.49 8.59
C MET A 1 -24.99 74.17 9.32
N ARG A 2 -24.60 74.07 10.60
CA ARG A 2 -25.46 74.20 11.81
C ARG A 2 -26.76 73.38 11.72
N GLY A 3 -26.81 72.31 12.52
CA GLY A 3 -28.01 71.53 12.81
C GLY A 3 -27.76 70.47 13.89
N ARG A 4 -27.49 70.90 15.12
CA ARG A 4 -27.56 70.06 16.33
C ARG A 4 -29.02 69.97 16.76
N LEU A 5 -29.49 68.77 17.13
CA LEU A 5 -30.59 68.58 18.08
C LEU A 5 -30.32 67.28 18.88
N LEU A 6 -30.06 67.47 20.17
CA LEU A 6 -30.09 66.49 21.25
C LEU A 6 -31.52 66.46 21.82
N LEU A 7 -31.93 65.31 22.38
CA LEU A 7 -32.65 65.11 23.67
C LEU A 7 -33.22 63.66 23.70
N ILE A 8 -32.59 62.76 24.47
CA ILE A 8 -33.02 62.25 25.80
C ILE A 8 -34.41 61.57 25.79
N GLY A 9 -34.40 60.25 25.98
CA GLY A 9 -35.55 59.45 26.38
C GLY A 9 -35.08 58.27 27.23
N ALA A 10 -35.30 58.34 28.54
CA ALA A 10 -34.88 57.36 29.52
C ALA A 10 -35.96 56.28 29.73
N GLY A 11 -35.50 55.04 29.95
CA GLY A 11 -36.13 54.06 30.83
C GLY A 11 -37.18 53.13 30.20
N LEU A 12 -36.85 51.84 30.11
CA LEU A 12 -37.52 50.79 30.92
C LEU A 12 -36.77 49.46 30.77
N LEU A 13 -36.29 48.96 31.92
CA LEU A 13 -35.75 47.62 32.11
C LEU A 13 -36.84 46.59 31.82
N VAL A 14 -36.56 45.65 30.91
CA VAL A 14 -37.24 44.35 30.90
C VAL A 14 -36.16 43.30 31.13
N LEU A 15 -36.24 42.67 32.31
CA LEU A 15 -35.46 41.50 32.70
C LEU A 15 -35.81 40.34 31.74
N SER A 16 -35.02 40.14 30.67
CA SER A 16 -34.99 38.86 29.98
C SER A 16 -34.16 37.91 30.84
N GLY A 17 -34.85 37.11 31.65
CA GLY A 17 -34.24 36.06 32.45
C GLY A 17 -33.46 35.09 31.57
N CYS A 18 -32.26 34.74 32.05
CA CYS A 18 -31.45 33.64 31.54
C CYS A 18 -32.27 32.35 31.54
N GLY A 19 -32.70 31.91 30.36
CA GLY A 19 -32.93 30.50 30.10
C GLY A 19 -31.65 29.97 29.45
N GLU A 20 -30.76 29.37 30.23
CA GLU A 20 -29.69 28.54 29.68
C GLU A 20 -30.37 27.48 28.79
N PRO A 21 -30.05 27.39 27.49
CA PRO A 21 -30.55 26.30 26.69
C PRO A 21 -30.09 25.02 27.38
N ALA A 22 -31.06 24.21 27.82
CA ALA A 22 -30.77 22.89 28.36
C ALA A 22 -29.85 22.19 27.35
N ALA A 23 -28.61 21.95 27.76
CA ALA A 23 -27.64 21.26 26.94
C ALA A 23 -28.27 19.92 26.58
N THR A 24 -28.75 19.81 25.34
CA THR A 24 -29.23 18.55 24.82
C THR A 24 -28.00 17.67 24.81
N ARG A 25 -27.95 16.72 25.74
CA ARG A 25 -26.89 15.71 25.80
C ARG A 25 -26.92 15.01 24.46
N SER A 26 -25.99 15.37 23.58
CA SER A 26 -25.78 14.63 22.34
C SER A 26 -25.38 13.23 22.76
N GLU A 27 -26.29 12.27 22.61
CA GLU A 27 -25.93 10.86 22.76
C GLU A 27 -24.84 10.57 21.71
N PRO A 28 -23.71 9.99 22.12
CA PRO A 28 -22.69 9.61 21.16
C PRO A 28 -23.32 8.66 20.13
N LEU A 29 -23.27 9.04 18.86
CA LEU A 29 -23.65 8.13 17.78
C LEU A 29 -22.77 6.88 17.89
N PRO A 30 -23.33 5.67 17.70
CA PRO A 30 -22.54 4.46 17.70
C PRO A 30 -21.47 4.55 16.60
N ILE A 31 -20.22 4.30 16.96
CA ILE A 31 -19.11 4.25 16.00
C ILE A 31 -19.37 3.05 15.09
N PRO A 32 -19.40 3.23 13.75
CA PRO A 32 -19.60 2.11 12.84
C PRO A 32 -18.46 1.09 12.99
N PRO A 33 -18.75 -0.22 12.90
CA PRO A 33 -17.71 -1.24 12.98
C PRO A 33 -16.74 -1.11 11.81
N VAL A 34 -15.44 -1.18 12.09
CA VAL A 34 -14.40 -1.24 11.06
C VAL A 34 -14.38 -2.67 10.50
N VAL A 35 -14.71 -2.81 9.22
CA VAL A 35 -14.66 -4.11 8.51
C VAL A 35 -13.31 -4.24 7.83
N LYS A 36 -12.53 -5.25 8.21
CA LYS A 36 -11.27 -5.59 7.52
C LYS A 36 -11.59 -6.43 6.29
N LEU A 37 -11.32 -5.88 5.10
CA LEU A 37 -11.48 -6.59 3.84
C LEU A 37 -10.19 -7.38 3.53
N PRO A 38 -10.29 -8.58 2.92
CA PRO A 38 -9.12 -9.27 2.41
C PRO A 38 -8.49 -8.51 1.23
N ALA A 39 -7.20 -8.71 0.97
CA ALA A 39 -6.51 -8.05 -0.15
C ALA A 39 -7.25 -8.26 -1.49
N ALA A 40 -7.74 -9.50 -1.72
CA ALA A 40 -8.52 -9.91 -2.88
C ALA A 40 -9.78 -9.07 -3.15
N ALA A 41 -10.34 -8.39 -2.14
CA ALA A 41 -11.52 -7.53 -2.33
C ALA A 41 -11.24 -6.32 -3.24
N ALA A 42 -9.97 -5.93 -3.42
CA ALA A 42 -9.57 -4.91 -4.39
C ALA A 42 -9.65 -5.39 -5.85
N GLY A 43 -9.80 -6.70 -6.09
CA GLY A 43 -9.86 -7.29 -7.44
C GLY A 43 -8.50 -7.36 -8.15
N GLY A 44 -8.52 -7.60 -9.46
CA GLY A 44 -7.31 -7.72 -10.28
C GLY A 44 -6.32 -8.76 -9.73
N VAL A 45 -5.03 -8.44 -9.78
CA VAL A 45 -3.96 -9.32 -9.25
C VAL A 45 -3.86 -9.28 -7.72
N CYS A 46 -4.66 -8.47 -7.01
CA CYS A 46 -4.73 -8.61 -5.54
C CYS A 46 -5.38 -9.93 -5.11
N GLN A 47 -6.07 -10.63 -6.01
CA GLN A 47 -6.70 -11.93 -5.75
C GLN A 47 -5.69 -13.03 -5.39
N VAL A 48 -4.44 -12.89 -5.82
CA VAL A 48 -3.37 -13.87 -5.57
C VAL A 48 -2.59 -13.56 -4.28
N LEU A 49 -2.95 -12.48 -3.58
CA LEU A 49 -2.30 -12.02 -2.37
C LEU A 49 -3.20 -12.28 -1.15
N ASP A 50 -2.60 -12.84 -0.11
CA ASP A 50 -3.24 -13.04 1.20
C ASP A 50 -2.43 -12.32 2.28
N TYR A 51 -3.07 -11.40 3.01
CA TYR A 51 -2.40 -10.63 4.06
C TYR A 51 -1.75 -11.52 5.12
N SER A 52 -2.41 -12.61 5.51
CA SER A 52 -1.89 -13.47 6.58
C SER A 52 -0.67 -14.29 6.13
N ALA A 53 -0.66 -14.74 4.87
CA ALA A 53 0.47 -15.44 4.27
C ALA A 53 1.67 -14.49 4.11
N ILE A 54 1.42 -13.25 3.69
CA ILE A 54 2.44 -12.22 3.53
C ILE A 54 3.01 -11.84 4.89
N GLU A 55 2.18 -11.57 5.90
CA GLU A 55 2.63 -11.25 7.25
C GLU A 55 3.50 -12.39 7.83
N LYS A 56 3.09 -13.65 7.66
CA LYS A 56 3.90 -14.81 8.07
C LYS A 56 5.24 -14.88 7.32
N ALA A 57 5.26 -14.51 6.04
CA ALA A 57 6.46 -14.57 5.21
C ALA A 57 7.44 -13.43 5.53
N VAL A 58 6.99 -12.17 5.52
CA VAL A 58 7.87 -10.99 5.62
C VAL A 58 7.87 -10.34 7.01
N GLY A 59 6.87 -10.63 7.85
CA GLY A 59 6.74 -10.09 9.21
C GLY A 59 6.10 -8.71 9.28
N THR A 60 5.50 -8.24 8.20
CA THR A 60 4.83 -6.92 8.10
C THR A 60 3.34 -7.12 7.91
N THR A 61 2.55 -6.42 8.73
CA THR A 61 1.10 -6.39 8.60
C THR A 61 0.71 -5.38 7.52
N PHE A 62 -0.07 -5.82 6.55
CA PHE A 62 -0.73 -4.97 5.55
C PHE A 62 -2.25 -5.14 5.70
N ASP A 63 -2.99 -4.06 5.49
CA ASP A 63 -4.46 -4.04 5.63
C ASP A 63 -5.15 -3.13 4.61
N VAL A 64 -4.38 -2.45 3.76
CA VAL A 64 -4.87 -1.70 2.59
C VAL A 64 -4.35 -2.36 1.32
N SER A 65 -5.24 -2.59 0.36
CA SER A 65 -4.91 -3.07 -0.98
C SER A 65 -5.54 -2.20 -2.04
N ALA A 66 -4.83 -1.99 -3.14
CA ALA A 66 -5.34 -1.33 -4.33
C ALA A 66 -4.88 -2.09 -5.58
N ALA A 67 -5.83 -2.36 -6.47
CA ALA A 67 -5.55 -2.95 -7.77
C ALA A 67 -5.65 -1.89 -8.86
N THR A 68 -4.81 -2.01 -9.88
CA THR A 68 -4.88 -1.21 -11.10
C THR A 68 -4.44 -2.03 -12.30
N SER A 69 -4.86 -1.64 -13.49
CA SER A 69 -4.37 -2.22 -14.73
C SER A 69 -4.04 -1.11 -15.71
N GLN A 70 -2.92 -1.25 -16.41
CA GLN A 70 -2.50 -0.35 -17.47
C GLN A 70 -2.03 -1.19 -18.66
N GLY A 71 -2.74 -1.09 -19.79
CA GLY A 71 -2.52 -2.01 -20.91
C GLY A 71 -2.81 -3.45 -20.48
N GLU A 72 -1.87 -4.35 -20.75
CA GLU A 72 -1.94 -5.77 -20.35
C GLU A 72 -1.30 -6.04 -18.97
N THR A 73 -0.69 -5.03 -18.35
CA THR A 73 -0.12 -5.14 -17.01
C THR A 73 -1.19 -4.92 -15.96
N SER A 74 -1.32 -5.87 -15.04
CA SER A 74 -2.14 -5.71 -13.84
C SER A 74 -1.27 -5.67 -12.60
N SER A 75 -1.57 -4.76 -11.68
CA SER A 75 -0.79 -4.50 -10.49
C SER A 75 -1.65 -4.46 -9.24
N CYS A 76 -1.07 -4.88 -8.12
CA CYS A 76 -1.62 -4.74 -6.78
C CYS A 76 -0.58 -4.12 -5.87
N VAL A 77 -0.97 -3.17 -5.02
CA VAL A 77 -0.12 -2.59 -3.98
C VAL A 77 -0.77 -2.82 -2.63
N LEU A 78 0.03 -3.25 -1.65
CA LEU A 78 -0.36 -3.43 -0.26
C LEU A 78 0.38 -2.43 0.63
N GLN A 79 -0.35 -1.81 1.55
CA GLN A 79 0.16 -0.85 2.53
C GLN A 79 -0.50 -1.09 3.90
N ALA A 80 0.10 -0.50 4.94
CA ALA A 80 -0.56 -0.36 6.23
C ALA A 80 -1.43 0.90 6.24
N GLU A 81 -2.56 0.88 6.92
CA GLU A 81 -3.56 1.96 6.94
C GLU A 81 -2.97 3.33 7.30
N GLN A 82 -1.98 3.34 8.19
CA GLN A 82 -1.38 4.57 8.74
C GLN A 82 0.01 4.87 8.18
N ALA A 83 0.50 4.10 7.19
CA ALA A 83 1.84 4.30 6.64
C ALA A 83 1.92 3.92 5.16
N SER A 84 2.49 4.80 4.34
CA SER A 84 2.74 4.53 2.92
C SER A 84 3.92 3.59 2.67
N LEU A 85 4.78 3.38 3.67
CA LEU A 85 5.91 2.46 3.64
C LEU A 85 6.06 1.71 4.98
N PRO A 86 6.52 0.45 4.99
CA PRO A 86 6.85 -0.34 3.81
C PRO A 86 5.63 -0.63 2.92
N ASP A 87 5.87 -0.86 1.63
CA ASP A 87 4.86 -1.33 0.69
C ASP A 87 5.26 -2.67 0.07
N LEU A 88 4.26 -3.40 -0.41
CA LEU A 88 4.45 -4.57 -1.25
C LEU A 88 3.68 -4.37 -2.56
N ALA A 89 4.38 -4.37 -3.69
CA ALA A 89 3.80 -4.25 -5.02
C ALA A 89 3.99 -5.56 -5.80
N LEU A 90 2.90 -6.07 -6.37
CA LEU A 90 2.90 -7.17 -7.33
C LEU A 90 2.47 -6.61 -8.69
N ALA A 91 3.19 -6.94 -9.75
CA ALA A 91 2.79 -6.66 -11.13
C ALA A 91 2.89 -7.94 -11.96
N MET A 92 1.89 -8.20 -12.79
CA MET A 92 1.85 -9.33 -13.73
C MET A 92 1.58 -8.79 -15.13
N THR A 93 2.40 -9.21 -16.10
CA THR A 93 2.28 -8.79 -17.51
C THR A 93 2.49 -10.00 -18.41
N PRO A 94 1.62 -10.25 -19.40
CA PRO A 94 1.88 -11.23 -20.45
C PRO A 94 3.17 -10.91 -21.20
N THR A 95 3.93 -11.94 -21.58
CA THR A 95 5.13 -11.76 -22.39
C THR A 95 5.35 -12.93 -23.35
N SER A 96 5.97 -12.63 -24.48
CA SER A 96 6.50 -13.65 -25.41
C SER A 96 7.98 -13.97 -25.16
N ALA A 97 8.61 -13.33 -24.17
CA ALA A 97 10.00 -13.59 -23.83
C ALA A 97 10.17 -15.02 -23.33
N ASP A 98 11.21 -15.70 -23.82
CA ASP A 98 11.66 -16.97 -23.25
C ASP A 98 12.69 -16.73 -22.14
N ALA A 99 13.20 -17.83 -21.56
CA ALA A 99 14.19 -17.75 -20.50
C ALA A 99 15.53 -17.13 -20.96
N SER A 100 15.90 -17.23 -22.24
CA SER A 100 17.12 -16.60 -22.75
C SER A 100 16.95 -15.09 -22.75
N VAL A 101 15.89 -14.60 -23.41
CA VAL A 101 15.58 -13.17 -23.48
C VAL A 101 15.42 -12.57 -22.09
N PHE A 102 14.72 -13.25 -21.19
CA PHE A 102 14.55 -12.79 -19.80
C PHE A 102 15.89 -12.63 -19.07
N ASN A 103 16.83 -13.56 -19.24
CA ASN A 103 18.13 -13.48 -18.58
C ASN A 103 19.04 -12.43 -19.22
N ASP A 104 18.96 -12.25 -20.54
CA ASP A 104 19.73 -11.23 -21.27
C ASP A 104 19.27 -9.80 -20.90
N GLU A 105 17.97 -9.61 -20.64
CA GLU A 105 17.37 -8.34 -20.23
C GLU A 105 17.32 -8.14 -18.70
N ALA A 106 17.84 -9.09 -17.91
CA ALA A 106 17.86 -8.95 -16.46
C ALA A 106 18.73 -7.75 -16.03
N PRO A 107 18.31 -6.96 -15.04
CA PRO A 107 19.04 -5.77 -14.64
C PRO A 107 20.40 -6.11 -14.02
N ASP A 108 21.36 -5.21 -14.22
CA ASP A 108 22.68 -5.30 -13.60
C ASP A 108 22.59 -5.45 -12.07
N GLY A 109 23.40 -6.35 -11.53
CA GLY A 109 23.39 -6.66 -10.09
C GLY A 109 22.25 -7.60 -9.64
N GLY A 110 21.37 -8.01 -10.56
CA GLY A 110 20.40 -9.07 -10.34
C GLY A 110 21.09 -10.41 -10.04
N GLN A 111 20.59 -11.13 -9.04
CA GLN A 111 21.06 -12.46 -8.68
C GLN A 111 20.02 -13.50 -9.05
N SER A 112 20.40 -14.54 -9.80
CA SER A 112 19.47 -15.58 -10.23
C SER A 112 18.82 -16.31 -9.05
N VAL A 113 17.53 -16.58 -9.17
CA VAL A 113 16.74 -17.32 -8.16
C VAL A 113 16.40 -18.71 -8.72
N LYS A 114 16.86 -19.76 -8.04
CA LYS A 114 16.58 -21.14 -8.46
C LYS A 114 15.19 -21.60 -7.99
N GLY A 115 14.52 -22.37 -8.85
CA GLY A 115 13.25 -23.02 -8.55
C GLY A 115 12.08 -22.04 -8.42
N LEU A 116 12.07 -20.99 -9.23
CA LEU A 116 10.98 -20.02 -9.36
C LEU A 116 10.77 -19.76 -10.86
N GLY A 117 9.57 -20.08 -11.37
CA GLY A 117 9.27 -19.97 -12.80
C GLY A 117 10.24 -20.74 -13.72
N LYS A 118 10.32 -20.29 -14.98
CA LYS A 118 11.28 -20.72 -16.00
C LYS A 118 12.64 -20.03 -15.83
N ALA A 119 12.62 -18.76 -15.43
CA ALA A 119 13.80 -17.94 -15.11
C ALA A 119 13.40 -16.88 -14.08
N ALA A 120 14.32 -16.48 -13.21
CA ALA A 120 14.05 -15.51 -12.16
C ALA A 120 15.32 -14.84 -11.64
N TYR A 121 15.18 -13.61 -11.17
CA TYR A 121 16.22 -12.90 -10.43
C TYR A 121 15.65 -12.23 -9.17
N ARG A 122 16.56 -11.89 -8.26
CA ARG A 122 16.34 -10.94 -7.17
C ARG A 122 17.30 -9.76 -7.30
N LEU A 123 16.84 -8.57 -6.98
CA LEU A 123 17.64 -7.35 -7.02
C LEU A 123 17.42 -6.56 -5.72
N ILE A 124 18.51 -6.02 -5.16
CA ILE A 124 18.41 -5.01 -4.10
C ILE A 124 18.34 -3.64 -4.78
N VAL A 125 17.24 -2.94 -4.58
CA VAL A 125 17.01 -1.59 -5.10
C VAL A 125 17.57 -0.58 -4.11
N ALA A 126 18.33 0.39 -4.60
CA ALA A 126 18.91 1.43 -3.76
C ALA A 126 17.83 2.31 -3.10
N ALA A 127 18.15 2.86 -1.92
CA ALA A 127 17.30 3.83 -1.26
C ALA A 127 17.21 5.13 -2.08
N GLY A 128 16.06 5.79 -1.98
CA GLY A 128 15.81 7.10 -2.58
C GLY A 128 15.69 8.17 -1.51
N LYS A 129 15.26 9.37 -1.93
CA LYS A 129 15.01 10.48 -1.01
C LYS A 129 13.85 10.19 -0.06
N ASP A 130 12.78 9.60 -0.58
CA ASP A 130 11.49 9.45 0.11
C ASP A 130 11.15 7.97 0.41
N HIS A 131 12.08 7.05 0.15
CA HIS A 131 11.91 5.62 0.42
C HIS A 131 13.25 4.96 0.78
N GLY A 132 13.19 3.91 1.60
CA GLY A 132 14.35 3.08 1.91
C GLY A 132 14.78 2.21 0.74
N ALA A 133 15.81 1.40 0.97
CA ALA A 133 16.18 0.36 0.04
C ALA A 133 15.02 -0.63 -0.17
N GLY A 134 15.00 -1.30 -1.31
CA GLY A 134 13.97 -2.27 -1.64
C GLY A 134 14.54 -3.62 -2.05
N VAL A 135 13.67 -4.60 -2.15
CA VAL A 135 13.95 -5.88 -2.82
C VAL A 135 12.95 -6.05 -3.94
N GLU A 136 13.44 -6.40 -5.11
CA GLU A 136 12.62 -6.87 -6.22
C GLU A 136 12.93 -8.35 -6.47
N VAL A 137 11.89 -9.14 -6.70
CA VAL A 137 11.98 -10.50 -7.23
C VAL A 137 11.14 -10.53 -8.49
N CYS A 138 11.78 -10.77 -9.63
CA CYS A 138 11.09 -10.88 -10.90
C CYS A 138 11.31 -12.27 -11.50
N TRP A 139 10.27 -12.84 -12.09
CA TRP A 139 10.34 -14.15 -12.71
C TRP A 139 9.43 -14.26 -13.93
N LEU A 140 9.86 -15.12 -14.85
CA LEU A 140 9.08 -15.60 -15.97
C LEU A 140 8.34 -16.86 -15.54
N ALA A 141 7.03 -16.77 -15.34
CA ALA A 141 6.16 -17.89 -14.99
C ALA A 141 6.02 -18.88 -16.16
N SER A 142 5.52 -20.08 -15.85
CA SER A 142 5.48 -21.18 -16.83
C SER A 142 4.43 -20.98 -17.92
N ASP A 143 3.42 -20.18 -17.65
CA ASP A 143 2.27 -19.82 -18.48
C ASP A 143 2.51 -18.62 -19.41
N GLY A 144 3.70 -18.01 -19.36
CA GLY A 144 4.03 -16.83 -20.19
C GLY A 144 3.70 -15.49 -19.53
N GLN A 145 3.48 -15.46 -18.21
CA GLN A 145 3.47 -14.20 -17.44
C GLN A 145 4.89 -13.83 -16.99
N MET A 146 5.25 -12.55 -17.12
CA MET A 146 6.34 -11.95 -16.35
C MET A 146 5.75 -11.32 -15.10
N ILE A 147 6.27 -11.70 -13.94
CA ILE A 147 5.77 -11.26 -12.64
C ILE A 147 6.89 -10.56 -11.90
N SER A 148 6.60 -9.39 -11.32
CA SER A 148 7.51 -8.67 -10.43
C SER A 148 6.86 -8.47 -9.08
N LEU A 149 7.58 -8.84 -8.02
CA LEU A 149 7.21 -8.64 -6.63
C LEU A 149 8.26 -7.73 -5.98
N ARG A 150 7.83 -6.57 -5.54
CA ARG A 150 8.70 -5.56 -4.93
C ARG A 150 8.27 -5.27 -3.50
N TYR A 151 9.24 -5.20 -2.60
CA TYR A 151 9.08 -4.74 -1.23
C TYR A 151 9.94 -3.50 -1.02
N THR A 152 9.34 -2.36 -0.67
CA THR A 152 10.08 -1.12 -0.42
C THR A 152 10.09 -0.81 1.07
N LEU A 153 11.27 -0.58 1.66
CA LEU A 153 11.38 -0.25 3.08
C LEU A 153 11.05 1.23 3.35
N PRO A 154 10.73 1.60 4.61
CA PRO A 154 10.62 2.99 5.04
C PRO A 154 11.87 3.81 4.75
N ALA A 155 11.71 5.12 4.57
CA ALA A 155 12.82 6.05 4.42
C ALA A 155 13.82 5.92 5.58
N GLY A 156 15.11 5.98 5.26
CA GLY A 156 16.21 5.77 6.22
C GLY A 156 16.68 4.32 6.35
N GLU A 157 15.90 3.34 5.89
CA GLU A 157 16.32 1.94 5.87
C GLU A 157 17.25 1.65 4.67
N GLY A 158 18.40 1.05 4.97
CA GLY A 158 19.46 0.82 3.99
C GLY A 158 19.51 -0.59 3.41
N LYS A 159 20.50 -0.82 2.55
CA LYS A 159 20.78 -2.13 1.93
C LYS A 159 20.79 -3.31 2.91
N PRO A 160 21.38 -3.23 4.12
CA PRO A 160 21.37 -4.37 5.06
C PRO A 160 19.96 -4.80 5.48
N ALA A 161 19.02 -3.85 5.65
CA ALA A 161 17.63 -4.16 5.97
C ALA A 161 16.92 -4.82 4.77
N ALA A 162 17.21 -4.37 3.54
CA ALA A 162 16.68 -5.01 2.33
C ALA A 162 17.21 -6.45 2.19
N GLU A 163 18.49 -6.69 2.45
CA GLU A 163 19.09 -8.03 2.42
C GLU A 163 18.44 -8.98 3.43
N ALA A 164 18.04 -8.48 4.60
CA ALA A 164 17.32 -9.27 5.62
C ALA A 164 15.92 -9.72 5.18
N ILE A 165 15.27 -8.98 4.26
CA ILE A 165 13.96 -9.32 3.69
C ILE A 165 14.09 -10.15 2.41
N ALA A 166 15.21 -10.07 1.69
CA ALA A 166 15.34 -10.65 0.36
C ALA A 166 15.03 -12.16 0.28
N GLY A 167 15.50 -12.95 1.25
CA GLY A 167 15.20 -14.40 1.31
C GLY A 167 13.72 -14.70 1.59
N LYS A 168 13.07 -13.84 2.38
CA LYS A 168 11.64 -13.96 2.69
C LYS A 168 10.79 -13.62 1.47
N LEU A 169 11.17 -12.59 0.73
CA LEU A 169 10.47 -12.20 -0.50
C LEU A 169 10.58 -13.26 -1.60
N VAL A 170 11.74 -13.91 -1.74
CA VAL A 170 11.90 -15.07 -2.64
C VAL A 170 10.99 -16.23 -2.24
N THR A 171 10.84 -16.48 -0.92
CA THR A 171 9.91 -17.51 -0.43
C THR A 171 8.47 -17.18 -0.78
N LEU A 172 8.05 -15.91 -0.59
CA LEU A 172 6.72 -15.45 -0.96
C LEU A 172 6.47 -15.56 -2.48
N ALA A 173 7.43 -15.14 -3.30
CA ALA A 173 7.33 -15.26 -4.76
C ALA A 173 7.12 -16.73 -5.21
N LYS A 174 7.79 -17.69 -4.57
CA LYS A 174 7.58 -19.12 -4.84
C LYS A 174 6.20 -19.62 -4.42
N GLN A 175 5.62 -19.07 -3.36
CA GLN A 175 4.26 -19.40 -2.94
C GLN A 175 3.24 -18.88 -3.96
N ILE A 176 3.43 -17.64 -4.44
CA ILE A 176 2.59 -17.05 -5.48
C ILE A 176 2.70 -17.86 -6.78
N ASP A 177 3.91 -18.15 -7.27
CA ASP A 177 4.13 -18.94 -8.49
C ASP A 177 3.57 -20.37 -8.39
N ALA A 178 3.47 -20.93 -7.19
CA ALA A 178 2.87 -22.24 -6.98
C ALA A 178 1.34 -22.20 -6.93
N ALA A 179 0.74 -21.07 -6.54
CA ALA A 179 -0.71 -20.90 -6.46
C ALA A 179 -1.36 -20.59 -7.82
N GLU A 180 -0.59 -20.04 -8.77
CA GLU A 180 -1.04 -19.74 -10.14
C GLU A 180 -0.97 -20.94 -11.11
N ARG A 181 -0.50 -22.11 -10.66
CA ARG A 181 -0.40 -23.35 -11.46
C ARG A 181 -1.60 -24.27 -11.25
#